data_AF-A0A379TBV3-F1
#
_entry.id   AF-A0A379TBV3-F1
#
_cell.length_a   1.000
_cell.length_b   1.000
_cell.length_c   1.000
_cell.angle_alpha   90.00
_cell.angle_beta   90.00
_cell.angle_gamma   90.00
#
_symmetry.space_group_name_H-M   'P 1'
#
loop_
_entity.id
_entity.type
_entity.pdbx_description
1 polymer ?
#
loop_
_entity_poly.entity_id
_entity_poly.type
_entity_poly.pdbx_seq_one_letter_code
_entity_poly.pdbx_strand_id
1 'polypeptide(L)'
;MSSVVAVFLGMLGAYALSRLRFKGRTTINASFYTVYMFSGILLVVPLFKIITALGIYDTEMALIITMVTQTLPTAVFMLKSYFDTIPDEIEEAAMMDGLNRLQIIFRITVPLAMSGLVSVFVYCFMVAWNDYLFASIFLSSASNFTLPVGPEHAVQYA
;
A
#
# COMPACT_ATOMS: atom_id res chain seq x y z
N MET A 1 9.64 -3.89 -4.60
CA MET A 1 8.46 -4.18 -5.46
C MET A 1 7.14 -3.93 -4.73
N SER A 2 7.01 -4.34 -3.46
CA SER A 2 5.82 -4.10 -2.63
C SER A 2 5.32 -2.66 -2.62
N SER A 3 6.21 -1.67 -2.49
CA SER A 3 5.84 -0.24 -2.43
C SER A 3 5.16 0.25 -3.71
N VAL A 4 5.59 -0.21 -4.89
CA VAL A 4 4.95 0.14 -6.18
C VAL A 4 3.55 -0.45 -6.24
N VAL A 5 3.39 -1.71 -5.84
CA VAL A 5 2.10 -2.41 -5.82
C VAL A 5 1.15 -1.73 -4.83
N ALA A 6 1.63 -1.39 -3.64
CA ALA A 6 0.85 -0.70 -2.62
C ALA A 6 0.37 0.68 -3.09
N VAL A 7 1.24 1.47 -3.74
CA VAL A 7 0.87 2.77 -4.31
C VAL A 7 -0.14 2.61 -5.44
N PHE A 8 0.05 1.64 -6.34
CA PHE A 8 -0.87 1.40 -7.44
C PHE A 8 -2.27 0.99 -6.96
N LEU A 9 -2.35 0.02 -6.04
CA LEU A 9 -3.61 -0.40 -5.43
C LEU A 9 -4.22 0.72 -4.58
N GLY A 10 -3.39 1.43 -3.83
CA GLY A 10 -3.78 2.56 -3.00
C GLY A 10 -4.38 3.70 -3.83
N MET A 11 -3.81 3.99 -4.99
CA MET A 11 -4.30 4.98 -5.95
C MET A 11 -5.71 4.63 -6.44
N LEU A 12 -5.95 3.37 -6.83
CA LEU A 12 -7.28 2.93 -7.27
C LEU A 12 -8.31 3.01 -6.12
N GLY A 13 -7.93 2.54 -4.92
CA GLY A 13 -8.80 2.57 -3.74
C GLY A 13 -9.11 3.99 -3.27
N ALA A 14 -8.10 4.85 -3.23
CA ALA A 14 -8.23 6.26 -2.87
C ALA A 14 -9.11 7.01 -3.86
N TYR A 15 -8.93 6.80 -5.15
CA TYR A 15 -9.76 7.44 -6.18
C TYR A 15 -11.22 7.02 -6.04
N ALA A 16 -11.47 5.72 -5.84
CA ALA A 16 -12.82 5.22 -5.59
C ALA A 16 -13.45 5.86 -4.34
N LEU A 17 -12.69 5.98 -3.25
CA LEU A 17 -13.16 6.57 -1.99
C LEU A 17 -13.23 8.10 -1.99
N SER A 18 -12.59 8.78 -2.93
CA SER A 18 -12.62 10.24 -3.09
C SER A 18 -13.75 10.65 -4.05
N ARG A 19 -13.80 10.04 -5.25
CA ARG A 19 -14.68 10.49 -6.35
C ARG A 19 -15.95 9.68 -6.53
N LEU A 20 -15.95 8.39 -6.22
CA LEU A 20 -17.15 7.56 -6.46
C LEU A 20 -18.17 7.74 -5.34
N ARG A 21 -19.44 7.86 -5.71
CA ARG A 21 -20.57 7.83 -4.78
C ARG A 21 -21.24 6.45 -4.89
N PHE A 22 -20.99 5.59 -3.91
CA PHE A 22 -21.56 4.24 -3.85
C PHE A 22 -22.07 3.92 -2.44
N LYS A 23 -23.02 2.99 -2.34
CA LYS A 23 -23.62 2.58 -1.07
C LYS A 23 -22.58 1.85 -0.23
N GLY A 24 -22.31 2.34 0.99
CA GLY A 24 -21.32 1.78 1.92
C GLY A 24 -19.96 2.49 1.94
N ARG A 25 -19.75 3.56 1.14
CA ARG A 25 -18.51 4.34 1.12
C ARG A 25 -18.03 4.77 2.51
N THR A 26 -18.94 5.26 3.36
CA THR A 26 -18.60 5.71 4.73
C THR A 26 -18.08 4.57 5.59
N THR A 27 -18.70 3.39 5.51
CA THR A 27 -18.29 2.20 6.25
C THR A 27 -16.93 1.70 5.77
N ILE A 28 -16.71 1.64 4.45
CA ILE A 28 -15.41 1.24 3.89
C ILE A 28 -14.33 2.26 4.29
N ASN A 29 -14.60 3.55 4.17
CA ASN A 29 -13.66 4.59 4.56
C ASN A 29 -13.30 4.45 6.05
N ALA A 30 -14.31 4.31 6.93
CA ALA A 30 -14.12 4.08 8.36
C ALA A 30 -13.30 2.81 8.64
N SER A 31 -13.50 1.72 7.90
CA SER A 31 -12.72 0.50 8.06
C SER A 31 -11.23 0.71 7.78
N PHE A 32 -10.88 1.49 6.75
CA PHE A 32 -9.48 1.84 6.47
C PHE A 32 -8.86 2.65 7.61
N TYR A 33 -9.61 3.59 8.19
CA TYR A 33 -9.15 4.32 9.40
C TYR A 33 -8.98 3.39 10.59
N THR A 34 -9.93 2.48 10.83
CA THR A 34 -9.82 1.52 11.93
C THR A 34 -8.57 0.67 11.78
N VAL A 35 -8.36 0.06 10.61
CA VAL A 35 -7.17 -0.78 10.35
C VAL A 35 -5.88 0.03 10.47
N TYR A 36 -5.86 1.28 9.99
CA TYR A 36 -4.72 2.18 10.16
C TYR A 36 -4.34 2.43 11.64
N MET A 37 -5.32 2.43 12.55
CA MET A 37 -5.07 2.60 13.99
C MET A 37 -4.50 1.33 14.65
N PHE A 38 -4.61 0.16 14.01
CA PHE A 38 -3.97 -1.06 14.49
C PHE A 38 -2.49 -1.06 14.12
N SER A 39 -1.64 -1.39 15.09
CA SER A 39 -0.21 -1.61 14.82
C SER A 39 -0.01 -2.81 13.89
N GLY A 40 0.84 -2.65 12.87
CA GLY A 40 1.17 -3.71 11.90
C GLY A 40 1.67 -5.01 12.55
N ILE A 41 2.23 -4.92 13.76
CA ILE A 41 2.71 -6.08 14.53
C ILE A 41 1.58 -7.03 14.94
N LEU A 42 0.36 -6.53 15.14
CA LEU A 42 -0.79 -7.37 15.51
C LEU A 42 -1.26 -8.25 14.35
N LEU A 43 -0.90 -7.88 13.11
CA LEU A 43 -1.26 -8.61 11.91
C LEU A 43 -0.32 -9.79 11.62
N VAL A 44 0.80 -9.95 12.35
CA VAL A 44 1.77 -11.02 12.13
C VAL A 44 1.11 -12.40 12.21
N VAL A 45 0.42 -12.70 13.32
CA VAL A 45 -0.22 -14.01 13.55
C VAL A 45 -1.29 -14.35 12.51
N PRO A 46 -2.28 -13.47 12.21
CA PRO A 46 -3.29 -13.78 11.21
C PRO A 46 -2.69 -13.87 9.79
N LEU A 47 -1.74 -13.01 9.43
CA LEU A 47 -1.10 -13.07 8.11
C LEU A 47 -0.27 -14.35 7.95
N PHE A 48 0.47 -14.77 8.99
CA PHE A 48 1.20 -16.02 8.99
C PHE A 48 0.27 -17.21 8.71
N LYS A 49 -0.87 -17.30 9.43
CA LYS A 49 -1.85 -18.36 9.20
C LYS A 49 -2.39 -18.37 7.76
N ILE A 50 -2.68 -17.19 7.19
CA ILE A 50 -3.17 -17.07 5.81
C ILE A 50 -2.09 -17.52 4.81
N ILE A 51 -0.85 -17.05 4.97
CA ILE A 51 0.28 -17.39 4.10
C ILE A 51 0.60 -18.89 4.13
N THR A 52 0.62 -19.49 5.32
CA THR A 52 0.84 -20.94 5.46
C THR A 52 -0.32 -21.73 4.85
N ALA A 53 -1.57 -21.28 5.02
CA ALA A 53 -2.74 -21.93 4.40
C ALA A 53 -2.72 -21.83 2.87
N LEU A 54 -2.15 -20.76 2.31
CA LEU A 54 -1.95 -20.57 0.88
C LEU A 54 -0.75 -21.36 0.32
N GLY A 55 0.09 -21.94 1.18
CA GLY A 55 1.28 -22.71 0.77
C GLY A 55 2.41 -21.87 0.16
N ILE A 56 2.34 -20.54 0.28
CA ILE A 56 3.35 -19.59 -0.28
C ILE A 56 4.39 -19.16 0.76
N TYR A 57 4.53 -19.92 1.84
CA TYR A 57 5.49 -19.66 2.91
C TYR A 57 6.94 -19.71 2.38
N ASP A 58 7.83 -18.90 2.95
CA ASP A 58 9.25 -18.75 2.56
C ASP A 58 9.47 -18.27 1.10
N THR A 59 8.55 -17.47 0.56
CA THR A 59 8.68 -16.87 -0.77
C THR A 59 8.71 -15.34 -0.70
N GLU A 60 9.37 -14.70 -1.67
CA GLU A 60 9.31 -13.24 -1.85
C GLU A 60 7.86 -12.74 -1.99
N MET A 61 6.97 -13.58 -2.53
CA MET A 61 5.57 -13.23 -2.72
C MET A 61 4.80 -13.11 -1.39
N ALA A 62 5.08 -13.99 -0.42
CA ALA A 62 4.54 -13.86 0.94
C ALA A 62 4.98 -12.55 1.60
N LEU A 63 6.23 -12.15 1.42
CA LEU A 63 6.73 -10.88 1.92
C LEU A 63 6.03 -9.69 1.24
N ILE A 64 5.88 -9.70 -0.10
CA ILE A 64 5.20 -8.64 -0.84
C ILE A 64 3.75 -8.48 -0.38
N ILE A 65 2.99 -9.58 -0.27
CA ILE A 65 1.58 -9.55 0.16
C ILE A 65 1.45 -8.97 1.56
N THR A 66 2.31 -9.41 2.49
CA THR A 66 2.31 -8.93 3.87
C THR A 66 2.60 -7.44 3.93
N MET A 67 3.64 -6.98 3.22
CA MET A 67 4.05 -5.59 3.18
C MET A 67 2.97 -4.70 2.55
N VAL A 68 2.35 -5.15 1.46
CA VAL A 68 1.22 -4.44 0.84
C VAL A 68 0.06 -4.37 1.82
N THR A 69 -0.31 -5.45 2.49
CA THR A 69 -1.42 -5.46 3.44
C THR A 69 -1.20 -4.48 4.59
N GLN A 70 0.04 -4.37 5.08
CA GLN A 70 0.41 -3.43 6.14
C GLN A 70 0.35 -1.97 5.68
N THR A 71 0.85 -1.68 4.48
CA THR A 71 1.03 -0.29 3.99
C THR A 71 -0.20 0.25 3.26
N LEU A 72 -1.05 -0.62 2.71
CA LEU A 72 -2.19 -0.25 1.87
C LEU A 72 -3.20 0.68 2.58
N PRO A 73 -3.61 0.46 3.85
CA PRO A 73 -4.57 1.35 4.50
C PRO A 73 -4.06 2.78 4.63
N THR A 74 -2.80 2.94 5.03
CA THR A 74 -2.15 4.25 5.11
C THR A 74 -2.00 4.88 3.73
N ALA A 75 -1.57 4.10 2.73
CA ALA A 75 -1.43 4.58 1.36
C ALA A 75 -2.76 5.10 0.77
N VAL A 76 -3.85 4.35 0.97
CA VAL A 76 -5.21 4.78 0.58
C VAL A 76 -5.61 6.07 1.29
N PHE A 77 -5.38 6.16 2.61
CA PHE A 77 -5.73 7.35 3.37
C PHE A 77 -4.94 8.59 2.93
N MET A 78 -3.63 8.47 2.75
CA MET A 78 -2.77 9.56 2.31
C MET A 78 -3.14 10.00 0.89
N LEU A 79 -3.29 9.07 -0.06
CA LEU A 79 -3.65 9.40 -1.44
C LEU A 79 -5.06 9.99 -1.53
N LYS A 80 -6.01 9.48 -0.75
CA LYS A 80 -7.36 10.05 -0.68
C LYS A 80 -7.30 11.52 -0.23
N SER A 81 -6.49 11.81 0.80
CA SER A 81 -6.33 13.18 1.30
C SER A 81 -5.77 14.11 0.22
N TYR A 82 -4.85 13.64 -0.63
CA TYR A 82 -4.36 14.40 -1.78
C TYR A 82 -5.42 14.56 -2.87
N PHE A 83 -6.12 13.49 -3.25
CA PHE A 83 -7.17 13.55 -4.28
C PHE A 83 -8.32 14.48 -3.87
N ASP A 84 -8.69 14.48 -2.58
CA ASP A 84 -9.71 15.37 -2.03
C ASP A 84 -9.32 16.87 -2.14
N THR A 85 -8.03 17.21 -2.32
CA THR A 85 -7.61 18.60 -2.58
C THR A 85 -7.76 19.04 -4.04
N ILE A 86 -7.89 18.09 -4.97
CA ILE A 86 -8.08 18.40 -6.39
C ILE A 86 -9.57 18.75 -6.57
N PRO A 87 -9.91 19.94 -7.10
CA PRO A 87 -11.30 20.34 -7.31
C PRO A 87 -12.03 19.38 -8.27
N ASP A 88 -13.28 19.03 -7.93
CA ASP A 88 -14.09 18.08 -8.71
C ASP A 88 -14.41 18.63 -10.12
N GLU A 89 -14.49 19.96 -10.26
CA GLU A 89 -14.83 20.65 -11.50
C GLU A 89 -13.84 20.37 -12.63
N ILE A 90 -12.57 20.08 -12.30
CA ILE A 90 -11.53 19.72 -13.29
C ILE A 90 -11.85 18.36 -13.92
N GLU A 91 -12.30 17.39 -13.11
CA GLU A 91 -12.68 16.06 -13.60
C GLU A 91 -14.02 16.12 -14.35
N GLU A 92 -14.96 16.95 -13.90
CA GLU A 92 -16.23 17.19 -14.60
C GLU A 92 -16.01 17.81 -15.98
N ALA A 93 -15.13 18.81 -16.10
CA ALA A 93 -14.75 19.39 -17.39
C ALA A 93 -14.15 18.34 -18.33
N ALA A 94 -13.25 17.50 -17.83
CA ALA A 94 -12.68 16.39 -18.59
C ALA A 94 -13.74 15.37 -19.05
N MET A 95 -14.76 15.10 -18.22
CA MET A 95 -15.89 14.25 -18.62
C MET A 95 -16.73 14.90 -19.72
N MET A 96 -16.92 16.23 -19.69
CA MET A 96 -17.61 16.97 -20.76
C MET A 96 -16.82 16.94 -22.08
N ASP A 97 -15.49 16.88 -22.00
CA ASP A 97 -14.59 16.66 -23.15
C ASP A 97 -14.60 15.21 -23.67
N GLY A 98 -15.42 14.34 -23.09
CA GLY A 98 -15.60 12.94 -23.52
C GLY A 98 -14.56 11.96 -22.97
N LEU A 99 -13.75 12.35 -21.99
CA LEU A 99 -12.82 11.44 -21.32
C LEU A 99 -13.58 10.45 -20.44
N ASN A 100 -13.19 9.17 -20.52
CA ASN A 100 -13.70 8.14 -19.62
C ASN A 100 -13.01 8.23 -18.25
N ARG A 101 -13.60 7.61 -17.21
CA ARG A 101 -13.07 7.67 -15.83
C ARG A 101 -11.63 7.16 -15.69
N LEU A 102 -11.25 6.09 -16.40
CA LEU A 102 -9.87 5.58 -16.35
C LEU A 102 -8.89 6.58 -16.96
N GLN A 103 -9.28 7.22 -18.07
CA GLN A 103 -8.50 8.27 -18.70
C GLN A 103 -8.35 9.47 -17.76
N ILE A 104 -9.41 9.86 -17.04
CA ILE A 104 -9.35 10.95 -16.05
C ILE A 104 -8.36 10.61 -14.93
N ILE A 105 -8.43 9.39 -14.36
CA ILE A 105 -7.48 8.95 -13.33
C ILE A 105 -6.05 9.13 -13.82
N PHE A 106 -5.69 8.54 -14.97
CA PHE A 106 -4.30 8.50 -15.41
C PHE A 106 -3.81 9.79 -16.09
N ARG A 107 -4.68 10.57 -16.73
CA ARG A 107 -4.30 11.78 -17.48
C ARG A 107 -4.49 13.08 -16.72
N ILE A 108 -5.38 13.10 -15.72
CA ILE A 108 -5.73 14.31 -14.97
C ILE A 108 -5.33 14.12 -13.51
N THR A 109 -6.00 13.24 -12.78
CA THR A 109 -5.86 13.11 -11.32
C THR A 109 -4.45 12.69 -10.90
N VAL A 110 -3.86 11.70 -11.57
CA VAL A 110 -2.53 11.17 -11.24
C VAL A 110 -1.41 12.21 -11.44
N PRO A 111 -1.30 12.90 -12.60
CA PRO A 111 -0.32 13.98 -12.77
C PRO A 111 -0.50 15.13 -11.76
N LEU A 112 -1.74 15.54 -11.47
CA LEU A 112 -2.04 16.57 -10.48
C LEU A 112 -1.63 16.15 -9.07
N ALA A 113 -1.78 14.86 -8.74
CA ALA A 113 -1.42 14.28 -7.45
C ALA A 113 0.00 13.69 -7.41
N MET A 114 0.87 13.99 -8.40
CA MET A 114 2.18 13.36 -8.52
C MET A 114 3.05 13.57 -7.26
N SER A 115 3.00 14.76 -6.66
CA SER A 115 3.69 15.05 -5.40
C SER A 115 3.20 14.15 -4.25
N GLY A 116 1.89 13.89 -4.19
CA GLY A 116 1.30 12.96 -3.23
C GLY A 116 1.69 11.52 -3.49
N LEU A 117 1.69 11.07 -4.75
CA LEU A 117 2.12 9.72 -5.13
C LEU A 117 3.58 9.45 -4.76
N VAL A 118 4.48 10.41 -4.99
CA VAL A 118 5.89 10.30 -4.60
C VAL A 118 6.02 10.21 -3.07
N SER A 119 5.29 11.05 -2.32
CA SER A 119 5.30 11.02 -0.85
C SER A 119 4.87 9.66 -0.30
N VAL A 120 3.76 9.11 -0.84
CA VAL A 120 3.24 7.81 -0.41
C VAL A 120 4.15 6.66 -0.85
N PHE A 121 4.78 6.76 -2.00
CA PHE A 121 5.80 5.80 -2.44
C PHE A 121 6.98 5.76 -1.47
N VAL A 122 7.53 6.93 -1.10
CA VAL A 122 8.64 7.03 -0.14
C VAL A 122 8.24 6.47 1.21
N TYR A 123 7.03 6.78 1.70
CA TYR A 123 6.49 6.18 2.92
C TYR A 123 6.44 4.65 2.84
N CYS A 124 5.81 4.09 1.81
CA CYS A 124 5.70 2.63 1.64
C CYS A 124 7.08 1.96 1.47
N PHE A 125 8.03 2.68 0.86
CA PHE A 125 9.41 2.22 0.71
C PHE A 125 10.15 2.21 2.06
N MET A 126 10.04 3.29 2.84
CA MET A 126 10.67 3.36 4.17
C MET A 126 10.13 2.28 5.11
N VAL A 127 8.83 2.04 5.12
CA VAL A 127 8.23 0.96 5.93
C VAL A 127 8.78 -0.39 5.47
N ALA A 128 8.76 -0.67 4.16
CA ALA A 128 9.26 -1.94 3.65
C ALA A 128 10.76 -2.15 3.86
N TRP A 129 11.54 -1.07 3.87
CA TRP A 129 12.98 -1.11 4.10
C TRP A 129 13.33 -1.31 5.58
N ASN A 130 12.56 -0.74 6.51
CA ASN A 130 12.82 -0.84 7.95
C ASN A 130 12.26 -2.11 8.59
N ASP A 131 11.39 -2.86 7.92
CA ASP A 131 10.70 -4.00 8.52
C ASP A 131 11.57 -5.28 8.53
N TYR A 132 12.55 -5.28 9.44
CA TYR A 132 13.43 -6.42 9.70
C TYR A 132 12.66 -7.62 10.28
N LEU A 133 11.67 -7.38 11.14
CA LEU A 133 10.92 -8.44 11.82
C LEU A 133 10.16 -9.33 10.84
N PHE A 134 9.45 -8.75 9.88
CA PHE A 134 8.76 -9.55 8.86
C PHE A 134 9.72 -10.23 7.89
N ALA A 135 10.84 -9.59 7.55
CA ALA A 135 11.87 -10.24 6.74
C ALA A 135 12.45 -11.47 7.47
N SER A 136 12.79 -11.36 8.76
CA SER A 136 13.37 -12.45 9.55
C SER A 136 12.38 -13.59 9.83
N ILE A 137 11.08 -13.31 10.02
CA ILE A 137 10.06 -14.34 10.29
C ILE A 137 9.65 -15.12 9.02
N PHE A 138 9.64 -14.45 7.87
CA PHE A 138 9.13 -15.02 6.61
C PHE A 138 10.22 -15.46 5.63
N LEU A 139 11.48 -15.05 5.82
CA LEU A 139 12.63 -15.53 5.04
C LEU A 139 13.53 -16.35 5.95
N SER A 140 13.46 -17.67 5.82
CA SER A 140 14.20 -18.62 6.67
C SER A 140 15.55 -19.03 6.06
N SER A 141 15.74 -18.82 4.76
CA SER A 141 16.87 -19.35 3.99
C SER A 141 17.85 -18.25 3.56
N ALA A 142 19.14 -18.50 3.79
CA ALA A 142 20.22 -17.51 3.63
C ALA A 142 20.39 -16.90 2.22
N SER A 143 19.77 -17.46 1.19
CA SER A 143 19.85 -16.93 -0.18
C SER A 143 18.88 -15.79 -0.48
N ASN A 144 17.83 -15.59 0.34
CA ASN A 144 16.76 -14.62 0.07
C ASN A 144 16.72 -13.47 1.08
N PHE A 145 17.77 -13.32 1.89
CA PHE A 145 17.84 -12.23 2.86
C PHE A 145 17.82 -10.86 2.17
N THR A 146 16.91 -10.00 2.61
CA THR A 146 16.90 -8.60 2.21
C THR A 146 18.09 -7.87 2.87
N LEU A 147 18.57 -6.80 2.24
CA LEU A 147 19.72 -5.98 2.69
C LEU A 147 19.77 -5.65 4.21
N PRO A 148 18.65 -5.44 4.92
CA PRO A 148 18.66 -5.19 6.37
C PRO A 148 19.06 -6.41 7.23
N VAL A 149 18.94 -7.64 6.71
CA VAL A 149 19.12 -8.88 7.50
C VAL A 149 20.57 -9.37 7.54
N GLY A 150 21.35 -9.05 6.50
CA GLY A 150 22.75 -9.47 6.37
C GLY A 150 23.69 -9.02 7.52
N PRO A 151 23.61 -7.78 8.02
CA PRO A 151 24.52 -7.30 9.06
C PRO A 151 24.27 -7.93 10.44
N GLU A 152 23.02 -8.14 10.85
CA GLU A 152 22.71 -8.68 12.18
C GLU A 152 23.09 -10.16 12.31
N HIS A 153 22.86 -10.96 11.26
CA HIS A 153 23.35 -12.33 11.22
C HIS A 153 24.88 -12.41 11.31
N ALA A 154 25.63 -11.44 10.76
CA ALA A 154 27.08 -11.43 10.88
C ALA A 154 27.58 -11.11 12.30
N VAL A 155 26.79 -10.40 13.12
CA VAL A 155 27.14 -10.05 14.51
C VAL A 155 26.82 -11.19 15.48
N GLN A 156 25.83 -12.04 15.19
CA GLN A 156 25.46 -13.14 16.08
C GLN A 156 26.42 -14.35 16.01
N TYR A 157 27.33 -14.37 15.02
CA TYR A 157 28.39 -15.38 14.85
C TYR A 157 29.82 -14.79 14.97
N ALA A 158 29.96 -13.55 15.46
CA ALA A 158 31.24 -12.90 15.77
C ALA A 158 31.43 -12.80 17.29
#